data_AF-K8PQJ3-F1
#
_entry.id   AF-K8PQJ3-F1
#
_cell.length_a   1.000
_cell.length_b   1.000
_cell.length_c   1.000
_cell.angle_alpha   90.00
_cell.angle_beta   90.00
_cell.angle_gamma   90.00
#
_symmetry.space_group_name_H-M   'P 1'
#
loop_
_entity.id
_entity.type
_entity.pdbx_description
1 polymer ?
#
loop_
_entity_poly.entity_id
_entity_poly.type
_entity_poly.pdbx_seq_one_letter_code
_entity_poly.pdbx_strand_id
1 'polypeptide(L)'
;MSRSAKATAFALLAGVALVAATPQGHAQQIATQATTKTSSKLGLGRPALPEEIKAWDTDVRPDGKGLPPGKGTVKQGDALFQERCASCHGEFGEGAGRWPVLAGGAGTLKADRPDKTIGSFWPDLSTAFDYIKRAMPYGNARSLTDDDVYALTAYLLSMNDIVKDENFELSDKNFTSIKMPNAAAFYDDDRETAEKQFWKKDPCMKDCRAAPKVTGRAISVDVTPDSKAGPKVD
;
A
#
# COMPACT_ATOMS: atom_id res chain seq x y z
N MET A 1 30.56 -52.01 14.52
CA MET A 1 29.74 -52.62 15.60
C MET A 1 28.31 -52.13 15.35
N SER A 2 27.33 -52.91 14.86
CA SER A 2 26.72 -54.13 15.43
C SER A 2 26.13 -53.85 16.82
N ARG A 3 24.86 -54.13 17.19
CA ARG A 3 23.63 -54.72 16.57
C ARG A 3 22.45 -54.33 17.51
N SER A 4 21.14 -54.51 17.24
CA SER A 4 20.35 -55.10 16.13
C SER A 4 18.90 -54.56 16.18
N ALA A 5 18.10 -54.76 15.12
CA ALA A 5 16.63 -54.59 15.14
C ALA A 5 15.91 -55.84 15.68
N LYS A 6 14.61 -55.71 16.04
CA LYS A 6 13.62 -56.80 15.99
C LYS A 6 12.21 -56.25 15.70
N ALA A 7 11.58 -56.79 14.67
CA ALA A 7 10.16 -56.68 14.39
C ALA A 7 9.54 -58.09 14.47
N THR A 8 8.25 -58.18 14.80
CA THR A 8 7.48 -59.43 14.64
C THR A 8 6.02 -59.08 14.35
N ALA A 9 5.41 -59.84 13.44
CA ALA A 9 4.03 -59.71 12.99
C ALA A 9 3.28 -61.05 13.19
N PHE A 10 2.11 -61.20 12.55
CA PHE A 10 1.13 -62.31 12.59
C PHE A 10 0.19 -62.32 13.82
N ALA A 11 -1.10 -62.67 13.70
CA ALA A 11 -1.99 -62.78 12.53
C ALA A 11 -3.48 -62.82 12.98
N LEU A 12 -4.41 -62.70 12.02
CA LEU A 12 -5.86 -62.79 12.25
C LEU A 12 -6.32 -64.20 12.65
N LEU A 13 -7.45 -64.28 13.36
CA LEU A 13 -8.54 -65.23 13.07
C LEU A 13 -9.88 -64.67 13.58
N ALA A 14 -10.98 -65.02 12.91
CA ALA A 14 -12.30 -64.42 13.10
C ALA A 14 -13.22 -65.23 14.03
N GLY A 15 -14.20 -64.56 14.65
CA GLY A 15 -15.27 -65.19 15.44
C GLY A 15 -16.51 -64.30 15.49
N VAL A 16 -17.65 -64.82 15.05
CA VAL A 16 -18.96 -64.13 15.06
C VAL A 16 -19.64 -64.34 16.41
N ALA A 17 -20.23 -63.27 16.98
CA ALA A 17 -21.14 -63.36 18.12
C ALA A 17 -22.36 -62.45 17.88
N LEU A 18 -23.55 -62.93 18.26
CA LEU A 18 -24.84 -62.31 17.95
C LEU A 18 -25.11 -61.04 18.77
N VAL A 19 -25.91 -60.15 18.18
CA VAL A 19 -26.48 -58.95 18.82
C VAL A 19 -27.70 -59.31 19.67
N ALA A 20 -27.75 -58.79 20.90
CA ALA A 20 -28.99 -58.56 21.64
C ALA A 20 -28.83 -57.25 22.45
N ALA A 21 -29.87 -56.42 22.47
CA ALA A 21 -29.76 -55.00 22.81
C ALA A 21 -30.05 -54.66 24.28
N THR A 22 -29.55 -53.51 24.74
CA THR A 22 -30.35 -52.50 25.43
C THR A 22 -29.66 -51.12 25.34
N PRO A 23 -30.41 -50.01 25.22
CA PRO A 23 -29.82 -48.70 24.92
C PRO A 23 -29.47 -47.90 26.18
N GLN A 24 -28.30 -47.26 26.20
CA GLN A 24 -28.01 -46.18 27.17
C GLN A 24 -27.81 -44.85 26.46
N GLY A 25 -28.40 -43.82 27.07
CA GLY A 25 -28.74 -42.54 26.44
C GLY A 25 -27.57 -41.77 25.84
N HIS A 26 -27.86 -41.09 24.73
CA HIS A 26 -26.95 -40.15 24.10
C HIS A 26 -26.76 -38.90 24.96
N ALA A 27 -25.51 -38.59 25.27
CA ALA A 27 -25.07 -37.27 25.73
C ALA A 27 -24.00 -36.72 24.76
N GLN A 28 -24.29 -36.76 23.45
CA GLN A 28 -23.49 -36.00 22.49
C GLN A 28 -23.79 -34.52 22.71
N GLN A 29 -22.74 -33.76 23.03
CA GLN A 29 -22.81 -32.30 23.06
C GLN A 29 -23.25 -31.81 21.68
N ILE A 30 -24.48 -31.30 21.60
CA ILE A 30 -24.91 -30.49 20.47
C ILE A 30 -24.11 -29.20 20.57
N ALA A 31 -22.94 -29.18 19.93
CA ALA A 31 -22.32 -27.94 19.51
C ALA A 31 -23.33 -27.26 18.59
N THR A 32 -24.12 -26.35 19.15
CA THR A 32 -25.01 -25.49 18.38
C THR A 32 -24.14 -24.68 17.46
N GLN A 33 -23.96 -25.17 16.23
CA GLN A 33 -23.59 -24.33 15.11
C GLN A 33 -24.63 -23.23 15.10
N ALA A 34 -24.21 -22.04 15.53
CA ALA A 34 -24.97 -20.84 15.26
C ALA A 34 -24.98 -20.73 13.74
N THR A 35 -26.06 -21.24 13.14
CA THR A 35 -26.37 -20.98 11.75
C THR A 35 -26.55 -19.48 11.67
N THR A 36 -25.48 -18.81 11.25
CA THR A 36 -25.55 -17.43 10.81
C THR A 36 -26.60 -17.42 9.72
N LYS A 37 -27.82 -16.98 10.07
CA LYS A 37 -28.85 -16.70 9.09
C LYS A 37 -28.24 -15.67 8.16
N THR A 38 -27.77 -16.14 7.02
CA THR A 38 -27.41 -15.30 5.89
C THR A 38 -28.64 -14.47 5.64
N SER A 39 -28.55 -13.18 5.98
CA SER A 39 -29.65 -12.25 5.74
C SER A 39 -30.06 -12.39 4.28
N SER A 40 -31.35 -12.56 4.02
CA SER A 40 -31.86 -12.62 2.66
C SER A 40 -31.38 -11.36 1.93
N LYS A 41 -30.55 -11.54 0.89
CA LYS A 41 -30.00 -10.42 0.11
C LYS A 41 -31.15 -9.50 -0.27
N LEU A 42 -31.00 -8.19 -0.04
CA LEU A 42 -32.07 -7.19 -0.21
C LEU A 42 -32.60 -7.04 -1.65
N GLY A 43 -32.09 -7.81 -2.62
CA GLY A 43 -32.49 -7.74 -4.03
C GLY A 43 -32.03 -6.47 -4.76
N LEU A 44 -31.15 -5.67 -4.15
CA LEU A 44 -30.65 -4.42 -4.71
C LEU A 44 -29.40 -4.61 -5.56
N GLY A 45 -29.30 -3.83 -6.65
CA GLY A 45 -28.18 -3.86 -7.60
C GLY A 45 -28.27 -4.99 -8.62
N ARG A 46 -27.20 -5.15 -9.41
CA ARG A 46 -27.01 -6.25 -10.36
C ARG A 46 -25.55 -6.72 -10.31
N PRO A 47 -25.21 -7.91 -10.84
CA PRO A 47 -23.83 -8.26 -11.13
C PRO A 47 -23.16 -7.19 -12.00
N ALA A 48 -21.92 -6.83 -11.66
CA ALA A 48 -21.06 -6.04 -12.54
C ALA A 48 -20.63 -6.91 -13.74
N LEU A 49 -20.59 -6.31 -14.92
CA LEU A 49 -20.10 -6.98 -16.12
C LEU A 49 -18.56 -7.04 -16.09
N PRO A 50 -17.92 -8.06 -16.69
CA PRO A 50 -16.46 -8.15 -16.76
C PRO A 50 -15.79 -6.88 -17.33
N GLU A 51 -16.44 -6.23 -18.29
CA GLU A 51 -15.98 -5.01 -18.95
C GLU A 51 -16.02 -3.80 -18.01
N GLU A 52 -17.01 -3.73 -17.12
CA GLU A 52 -17.14 -2.66 -16.13
C GLU A 52 -16.07 -2.78 -15.05
N ILE A 53 -15.82 -4.01 -14.59
CA ILE A 53 -14.73 -4.32 -13.66
C ILE A 53 -13.42 -3.90 -14.32
N LYS A 54 -13.10 -4.40 -15.53
CA LYS A 54 -11.86 -4.07 -16.26
C LYS A 54 -11.67 -2.56 -16.53
N ALA A 55 -12.75 -1.78 -16.62
CA ALA A 55 -12.67 -0.32 -16.84
C ALA A 55 -12.40 0.50 -15.56
N TRP A 56 -12.60 -0.08 -14.38
CA TRP A 56 -12.51 0.58 -13.07
C TRP A 56 -11.40 -0.02 -12.18
N ASP A 57 -11.37 -1.35 -12.07
CA ASP A 57 -10.32 -2.17 -11.45
C ASP A 57 -9.09 -2.12 -12.37
N THR A 58 -8.15 -1.25 -11.99
CA THR A 58 -6.90 -0.97 -12.71
C THR A 58 -5.73 -0.77 -11.74
N ASP A 59 -5.93 -1.09 -10.45
CA ASP A 59 -4.92 -0.94 -9.43
C ASP A 59 -3.74 -1.89 -9.65
N VAL A 60 -2.55 -1.44 -9.27
CA VAL A 60 -1.34 -2.27 -9.33
C VAL A 60 -0.79 -2.45 -7.93
N ARG A 61 -0.79 -3.71 -7.49
CA ARG A 61 -0.35 -4.12 -6.16
C ARG A 61 1.18 -4.30 -6.11
N PRO A 62 1.81 -4.24 -4.92
CA PRO A 62 3.24 -4.50 -4.75
C PRO A 62 3.71 -5.87 -5.26
N ASP A 63 2.82 -6.87 -5.25
CA ASP A 63 3.07 -8.21 -5.79
C ASP A 63 2.99 -8.30 -7.32
N GLY A 64 2.78 -7.17 -8.02
CA GLY A 64 2.64 -7.08 -9.47
C GLY A 64 1.26 -7.48 -10.00
N LYS A 65 0.33 -7.89 -9.13
CA LYS A 65 -1.05 -8.17 -9.56
C LYS A 65 -1.70 -6.86 -10.04
N GLY A 66 -2.30 -6.92 -11.23
CA GLY A 66 -2.92 -5.77 -11.90
C GLY A 66 -2.05 -5.12 -12.98
N LEU A 67 -0.76 -5.50 -13.09
CA LEU A 67 0.11 -5.04 -14.17
C LEU A 67 -0.49 -5.38 -15.56
N PRO A 68 -0.67 -4.39 -16.44
CA PRO A 68 -1.02 -4.64 -17.84
C PRO A 68 0.21 -5.18 -18.59
N PRO A 69 0.03 -6.03 -19.63
CA PRO A 69 1.12 -6.36 -20.54
C PRO A 69 1.64 -5.10 -21.22
N GLY A 70 2.95 -4.86 -21.20
CA GLY A 70 3.54 -3.66 -21.78
C GLY A 70 5.01 -3.49 -21.37
N LYS A 71 5.67 -2.51 -21.99
CA LYS A 71 7.07 -2.17 -21.72
C LYS A 71 7.44 -0.75 -22.16
N GLY A 72 8.47 -0.20 -21.54
CA GLY A 72 9.00 1.11 -21.90
C GLY A 72 10.42 1.33 -21.39
N THR A 73 11.22 2.04 -22.18
CA THR A 73 12.62 2.37 -21.85
C THR A 73 12.75 3.70 -21.13
N VAL A 74 13.83 3.87 -20.36
CA VAL A 74 14.23 5.15 -19.74
C VAL A 74 14.21 6.29 -20.77
N LYS A 75 14.78 6.07 -21.96
CA LYS A 75 14.85 7.06 -23.04
C LYS A 75 13.48 7.45 -23.64
N GLN A 76 12.53 6.52 -23.73
CA GLN A 76 11.14 6.86 -24.10
C GLN A 76 10.48 7.67 -22.99
N GLY A 77 10.75 7.31 -21.72
CA GLY A 77 10.21 7.98 -20.55
C GLY A 77 10.66 9.42 -20.43
N ASP A 78 11.93 9.72 -20.70
CA ASP A 78 12.46 11.10 -20.73
C ASP A 78 11.67 11.97 -21.73
N ALA A 79 11.59 11.55 -22.99
CA ALA A 79 10.87 12.31 -24.02
C ALA A 79 9.39 12.54 -23.66
N LEU A 80 8.70 11.53 -23.11
CA LEU A 80 7.33 11.67 -22.61
C LEU A 80 7.25 12.59 -21.39
N PHE A 81 8.22 12.54 -20.49
CA PHE A 81 8.27 13.36 -19.28
C PHE A 81 8.47 14.84 -19.62
N GLN A 82 9.37 15.17 -20.56
CA GLN A 82 9.54 16.54 -21.03
C GLN A 82 8.26 17.08 -21.70
N GLU A 83 7.54 16.26 -22.46
CA GLU A 83 6.31 16.67 -23.14
C GLU A 83 5.10 16.79 -22.17
N ARG A 84 5.00 15.92 -21.15
CA ARG A 84 3.75 15.71 -20.37
C ARG A 84 3.85 15.99 -18.87
N CYS A 85 5.06 16.14 -18.32
CA CYS A 85 5.29 16.19 -16.87
C CYS A 85 6.15 17.38 -16.41
N ALA A 86 7.21 17.72 -17.16
CA ALA A 86 8.25 18.66 -16.72
C ALA A 86 7.73 20.09 -16.44
N SER A 87 6.68 20.52 -17.14
CA SER A 87 6.03 21.84 -16.91
C SER A 87 5.51 22.04 -15.48
N CYS A 88 5.26 20.94 -14.75
CA CYS A 88 4.96 20.96 -13.31
C CYS A 88 6.10 20.36 -12.50
N HIS A 89 6.71 19.26 -12.93
CA HIS A 89 7.64 18.50 -12.09
C HIS A 89 9.12 18.89 -12.24
N GLY A 90 9.45 19.91 -13.05
CA GLY A 90 10.84 20.24 -13.37
C GLY A 90 11.42 19.31 -14.44
N GLU A 91 12.56 19.67 -15.05
CA GLU A 91 13.14 18.89 -16.15
C GLU A 91 13.72 17.54 -15.67
N PHE A 92 14.12 17.46 -14.39
CA PHE A 92 14.76 16.32 -13.74
C PHE A 92 13.95 15.82 -12.52
N GLY A 93 12.68 16.19 -12.42
CA GLY A 93 11.82 15.82 -11.28
C GLY A 93 12.07 16.66 -10.01
N GLU A 94 12.77 17.79 -10.10
CA GLU A 94 13.11 18.69 -8.99
C GLU A 94 11.95 19.56 -8.48
N GLY A 95 10.82 19.58 -9.20
CA GLY A 95 9.61 20.34 -8.89
C GLY A 95 9.66 21.79 -9.36
N ALA A 96 8.75 22.19 -10.26
CA ALA A 96 8.65 23.57 -10.72
C ALA A 96 7.87 24.43 -9.69
N GLY A 97 8.56 25.37 -9.03
CA GLY A 97 7.97 26.37 -8.14
C GLY A 97 7.40 25.82 -6.83
N ARG A 98 6.17 25.30 -6.85
CA ARG A 98 5.50 24.67 -5.68
C ARG A 98 4.85 23.31 -6.00
N TRP A 99 5.06 22.78 -7.19
CA TRP A 99 4.63 21.44 -7.56
C TRP A 99 5.48 20.36 -6.86
N PRO A 100 4.97 19.12 -6.72
CA PRO A 100 5.70 18.05 -6.05
C PRO A 100 7.03 17.68 -6.70
N VAL A 101 8.06 17.55 -5.86
CA VAL A 101 9.37 16.97 -6.20
C VAL A 101 9.22 15.45 -6.36
N LEU A 102 9.70 14.90 -7.47
CA LEU A 102 9.63 13.48 -7.80
C LEU A 102 10.96 12.74 -7.62
N ALA A 103 12.09 13.46 -7.68
CA ALA A 103 13.43 12.90 -7.58
C ALA A 103 14.32 13.63 -6.55
N GLY A 104 15.30 12.93 -6.00
CA GLY A 104 16.21 13.47 -4.97
C GLY A 104 15.72 13.23 -3.54
N GLY A 105 16.24 13.99 -2.56
CA GLY A 105 15.89 13.84 -1.14
C GLY A 105 16.43 12.57 -0.44
N ALA A 106 17.24 11.76 -1.11
CA ALA A 106 17.84 10.55 -0.54
C ALA A 106 18.63 10.86 0.74
N GLY A 107 18.42 10.06 1.79
CA GLY A 107 19.05 10.26 3.11
C GLY A 107 18.46 11.41 3.96
N THR A 108 17.57 12.25 3.43
CA THR A 108 17.03 13.41 4.17
C THR A 108 15.97 13.06 5.22
N LEU A 109 15.48 11.81 5.28
CA LEU A 109 14.33 11.40 6.13
C LEU A 109 14.47 11.69 7.64
N LYS A 110 15.68 11.98 8.13
CA LYS A 110 15.98 12.35 9.53
C LYS A 110 16.32 13.83 9.74
N ALA A 111 16.29 14.65 8.69
CA ALA A 111 16.49 16.10 8.79
C ALA A 111 15.25 16.80 9.35
N ASP A 112 15.42 18.01 9.88
CA ASP A 112 14.33 18.85 10.40
C ASP A 112 13.22 19.11 9.36
N ARG A 113 13.59 19.10 8.08
CA ARG A 113 12.69 19.18 6.92
C ARG A 113 13.10 18.13 5.89
N PRO A 114 12.51 16.93 5.90
CA PRO A 114 12.85 15.85 4.98
C PRO A 114 12.16 16.02 3.61
N ASP A 115 12.88 15.75 2.53
CA ASP A 115 12.35 15.73 1.17
C ASP A 115 11.91 14.30 0.81
N LYS A 116 10.59 14.07 0.79
CA LYS A 116 9.97 12.76 0.60
C LYS A 116 9.52 12.57 -0.85
N THR A 117 10.36 11.91 -1.64
CA THR A 117 10.20 11.67 -3.09
C THR A 117 9.94 10.19 -3.36
N ILE A 118 9.83 9.82 -4.63
CA ILE A 118 9.70 8.42 -5.06
C ILE A 118 10.94 7.61 -4.61
N GLY A 119 12.16 8.10 -4.87
CA GLY A 119 13.39 7.41 -4.48
C GLY A 119 13.75 7.50 -2.99
N SER A 120 13.39 8.60 -2.31
CA SER A 120 13.75 8.77 -0.89
C SER A 120 12.79 8.11 0.08
N PHE A 121 11.50 7.99 -0.28
CA PHE A 121 10.45 7.64 0.69
C PHE A 121 9.51 6.52 0.24
N TRP A 122 9.20 6.34 -1.03
CA TRP A 122 8.14 5.41 -1.43
C TRP A 122 8.59 3.93 -1.27
N PRO A 123 7.72 3.04 -0.76
CA PRO A 123 8.11 1.65 -0.50
C PRO A 123 8.02 0.75 -1.74
N ASP A 124 7.09 1.03 -2.66
CA ASP A 124 6.74 0.13 -3.75
C ASP A 124 6.66 0.87 -5.08
N LEU A 125 7.21 0.27 -6.13
CA LEU A 125 7.14 0.83 -7.49
C LEU A 125 5.71 0.82 -8.04
N SER A 126 4.88 -0.13 -7.59
CA SER A 126 3.49 -0.28 -8.02
C SER A 126 2.66 0.96 -7.76
N THR A 127 2.89 1.64 -6.63
CA THR A 127 2.21 2.90 -6.29
C THR A 127 2.50 4.00 -7.30
N ALA A 128 3.74 4.09 -7.82
CA ALA A 128 4.09 5.07 -8.84
C ALA A 128 3.39 4.75 -10.17
N PHE A 129 3.48 3.49 -10.63
CA PHE A 129 2.85 3.04 -11.87
C PHE A 129 1.33 3.25 -11.87
N ASP A 130 0.63 2.77 -10.83
CA ASP A 130 -0.81 2.92 -10.68
C ASP A 130 -1.21 4.40 -10.64
N TYR A 131 -0.58 5.20 -9.76
CA TYR A 131 -0.92 6.61 -9.63
C TYR A 131 -0.70 7.40 -10.93
N ILE A 132 0.40 7.14 -11.66
CA ILE A 132 0.64 7.77 -12.96
C ILE A 132 -0.46 7.39 -13.96
N LYS A 133 -0.75 6.08 -14.13
CA LYS A 133 -1.81 5.59 -15.02
C LYS A 133 -3.20 6.14 -14.66
N ARG A 134 -3.49 6.23 -13.37
CA ARG A 134 -4.84 6.49 -12.84
C ARG A 134 -5.17 7.97 -12.69
N ALA A 135 -4.17 8.81 -12.42
CA ALA A 135 -4.36 10.20 -11.99
C ALA A 135 -3.50 11.24 -12.76
N MET A 136 -2.49 10.84 -13.53
CA MET A 136 -1.63 11.76 -14.30
C MET A 136 -1.89 11.70 -15.81
N PRO A 137 -1.51 12.75 -16.57
CA PRO A 137 -1.09 14.08 -16.11
C PRO A 137 -2.19 14.83 -15.36
N TYR A 138 -1.83 15.73 -14.45
CA TYR A 138 -2.81 16.56 -13.74
C TYR A 138 -3.60 17.42 -14.73
N GLY A 139 -4.94 17.33 -14.68
CA GLY A 139 -5.85 17.94 -15.65
C GLY A 139 -6.16 17.11 -16.90
N ASN A 140 -5.45 15.99 -17.14
CA ASN A 140 -5.70 15.08 -18.26
C ASN A 140 -5.49 13.59 -17.86
N ALA A 141 -5.98 13.21 -16.68
CA ALA A 141 -5.77 11.87 -16.12
C ALA A 141 -6.33 10.74 -17.02
N ARG A 142 -5.67 9.58 -16.99
CA ARG A 142 -5.98 8.40 -17.84
C ARG A 142 -5.77 8.60 -19.35
N SER A 143 -4.97 9.59 -19.76
CA SER A 143 -4.63 9.82 -21.17
C SER A 143 -3.43 9.00 -21.69
N LEU A 144 -2.69 8.35 -20.79
CA LEU A 144 -1.46 7.61 -21.10
C LEU A 144 -1.78 6.16 -21.48
N THR A 145 -1.02 5.58 -22.42
CA THR A 145 -1.06 4.14 -22.69
C THR A 145 -0.25 3.36 -21.65
N ASP A 146 -0.46 2.05 -21.57
CA ASP A 146 0.27 1.20 -20.61
C ASP A 146 1.80 1.24 -20.85
N ASP A 147 2.24 1.28 -22.10
CA ASP A 147 3.66 1.42 -22.48
C ASP A 147 4.23 2.80 -22.09
N ASP A 148 3.45 3.88 -22.23
CA ASP A 148 3.86 5.23 -21.77
C ASP A 148 4.10 5.24 -20.25
N VAL A 149 3.23 4.57 -19.48
CA VAL A 149 3.37 4.47 -18.02
C VAL A 149 4.60 3.65 -17.65
N TYR A 150 4.88 2.53 -18.34
CA TYR A 150 6.13 1.79 -18.14
C TYR A 150 7.36 2.65 -18.45
N ALA A 151 7.35 3.40 -19.55
CA ALA A 151 8.45 4.28 -19.95
C ALA A 151 8.70 5.39 -18.91
N LEU A 152 7.65 6.12 -18.52
CA LEU A 152 7.70 7.16 -17.48
C LEU A 152 8.19 6.58 -16.14
N THR A 153 7.74 5.39 -15.77
CA THR A 153 8.17 4.70 -14.54
C THR A 153 9.66 4.31 -14.61
N ALA A 154 10.14 3.82 -15.76
CA ALA A 154 11.56 3.54 -16.00
C ALA A 154 12.42 4.81 -15.87
N TYR A 155 11.97 5.93 -16.43
CA TYR A 155 12.67 7.21 -16.32
C TYR A 155 12.70 7.74 -14.87
N LEU A 156 11.59 7.63 -14.13
CA LEU A 156 11.54 7.99 -12.70
C LEU A 156 12.48 7.12 -11.83
N LEU A 157 12.66 5.84 -12.16
CA LEU A 157 13.68 4.98 -11.52
C LEU A 157 15.10 5.46 -11.82
N SER A 158 15.36 5.91 -13.05
CA SER A 158 16.67 6.43 -13.48
C SER A 158 17.00 7.76 -12.80
N MET A 159 16.05 8.72 -12.76
CA MET A 159 16.24 10.01 -12.07
C MET A 159 16.44 9.88 -10.55
N ASN A 160 16.07 8.74 -9.97
CA ASN A 160 16.26 8.44 -8.54
C ASN A 160 17.48 7.54 -8.26
N ASP A 161 18.38 7.34 -9.23
CA ASP A 161 19.58 6.47 -9.13
C ASP A 161 19.29 4.98 -8.81
N ILE A 162 18.02 4.54 -8.90
CA ILE A 162 17.60 3.16 -8.60
C ILE A 162 18.04 2.22 -9.73
N VAL A 163 18.00 2.71 -10.97
CA VAL A 163 18.51 2.02 -12.16
C VAL A 163 19.48 2.94 -12.89
N LYS A 164 20.61 2.41 -13.36
CA LYS A 164 21.74 3.19 -13.90
C LYS A 164 22.03 2.96 -15.38
N ASP A 165 21.27 2.08 -16.03
CA ASP A 165 21.36 1.84 -17.47
C ASP A 165 20.32 2.69 -18.18
N GLU A 166 20.78 3.65 -18.99
CA GLU A 166 19.94 4.53 -19.81
C GLU A 166 19.13 3.76 -20.89
N ASN A 167 19.50 2.50 -21.16
CA ASN A 167 18.79 1.60 -22.07
C ASN A 167 17.85 0.63 -21.34
N PHE A 168 17.71 0.75 -20.02
CA PHE A 168 16.86 -0.14 -19.24
C PHE A 168 15.40 -0.09 -19.72
N GLU A 169 14.84 -1.28 -19.98
CA GLU A 169 13.44 -1.49 -20.34
C GLU A 169 12.69 -2.07 -19.14
N LEU A 170 11.74 -1.31 -18.59
CA LEU A 170 10.77 -1.79 -17.61
C LEU A 170 9.63 -2.48 -18.36
N SER A 171 9.12 -3.59 -17.82
CA SER A 171 8.02 -4.38 -18.41
C SER A 171 7.25 -5.14 -17.34
N ASP A 172 6.09 -5.69 -17.71
CA ASP A 172 5.30 -6.60 -16.88
C ASP A 172 6.12 -7.77 -16.28
N LYS A 173 7.18 -8.18 -16.98
CA LYS A 173 8.00 -9.36 -16.65
C LYS A 173 9.12 -9.10 -15.65
N ASN A 174 9.58 -7.86 -15.53
CA ASN A 174 10.69 -7.50 -14.62
C ASN A 174 10.30 -6.48 -13.54
N PHE A 175 9.08 -5.92 -13.58
CA PHE A 175 8.60 -4.90 -12.64
C PHE A 175 8.83 -5.27 -11.16
N THR A 176 8.45 -6.47 -10.76
CA THR A 176 8.55 -6.95 -9.36
C THR A 176 9.98 -7.29 -8.91
N SER A 177 10.97 -7.20 -9.81
CA SER A 177 12.38 -7.33 -9.42
C SER A 177 12.97 -6.05 -8.81
N ILE A 178 12.29 -4.90 -8.95
CA ILE A 178 12.82 -3.58 -8.59
C ILE A 178 12.73 -3.29 -7.09
N LYS A 179 13.91 -3.22 -6.48
CA LYS A 179 14.21 -2.79 -5.10
C LYS A 179 14.02 -1.29 -4.84
N MET A 180 12.86 -0.82 -4.38
CA MET A 180 12.76 0.58 -3.90
C MET A 180 13.61 0.78 -2.61
N PRO A 181 14.33 1.90 -2.46
CA PRO A 181 15.26 2.10 -1.34
C PRO A 181 14.62 2.07 0.06
N ASN A 182 13.36 2.51 0.18
CA ASN A 182 12.66 2.67 1.45
C ASN A 182 11.63 1.55 1.76
N ALA A 183 11.63 0.46 0.98
CA ALA A 183 10.64 -0.62 1.04
C ALA A 183 10.40 -1.23 2.43
N ALA A 184 11.44 -1.32 3.28
CA ALA A 184 11.35 -1.93 4.61
C ALA A 184 11.17 -0.92 5.77
N ALA A 185 10.93 0.36 5.47
CA ALA A 185 10.92 1.43 6.49
C ALA A 185 9.51 1.78 7.02
N PHE A 186 8.48 1.10 6.54
CA PHE A 186 7.09 1.27 6.98
C PHE A 186 6.68 0.11 7.89
N TYR A 187 5.81 0.41 8.86
CA TYR A 187 5.28 -0.54 9.82
C TYR A 187 3.81 -0.21 10.09
N ASP A 188 3.03 -1.22 10.49
CA ASP A 188 1.64 -1.03 10.89
C ASP A 188 1.54 -0.14 12.14
N ASP A 189 0.40 0.54 12.29
CA ASP A 189 0.12 1.46 13.38
C ASP A 189 0.35 0.82 14.78
N ASP A 190 1.38 1.29 15.48
CA ASP A 190 1.81 0.77 16.78
C ASP A 190 1.39 1.65 17.97
N ARG A 191 0.54 2.66 17.76
CA ARG A 191 0.18 3.65 18.79
C ARG A 191 -0.40 3.05 20.06
N GLU A 192 -1.14 1.93 19.97
CA GLU A 192 -1.61 1.17 21.14
C GLU A 192 -0.49 0.61 22.05
N THR A 193 0.74 0.59 21.55
CA THR A 193 1.97 0.22 22.28
C THR A 193 2.85 1.44 22.53
N ALA A 194 3.26 2.16 21.48
CA ALA A 194 4.21 3.28 21.59
C ALA A 194 3.65 4.50 22.34
N GLU A 195 2.37 4.84 22.12
CA GLU A 195 1.72 6.01 22.72
C GLU A 195 0.92 5.71 23.99
N LYS A 196 0.72 4.43 24.34
CA LYS A 196 -0.14 3.98 25.46
C LYS A 196 0.10 4.73 26.78
N GLN A 197 1.36 5.07 27.06
CA GLN A 197 1.79 5.85 28.23
C GLN A 197 1.21 7.28 28.31
N PHE A 198 0.83 7.86 27.17
CA PHE A 198 0.19 9.18 27.09
C PHE A 198 -1.33 9.09 27.30
N TRP A 199 -1.94 7.92 27.05
CA TRP A 199 -3.39 7.69 27.09
C TRP A 199 -3.91 7.50 28.52
N LYS A 200 -3.85 8.57 29.32
CA LYS A 200 -4.31 8.57 30.72
C LYS A 200 -5.84 8.64 30.78
N LYS A 201 -6.48 7.51 31.10
CA LYS A 201 -7.93 7.40 31.35
C LYS A 201 -8.42 8.45 32.36
N ASP A 202 -7.68 8.60 33.45
CA ASP A 202 -7.96 9.56 34.51
C ASP A 202 -6.91 10.69 34.41
N PRO A 203 -7.21 11.80 33.70
CA PRO A 203 -6.30 12.93 33.59
C PRO A 203 -6.13 13.61 34.95
N CYS A 204 -5.02 14.33 35.13
CA CYS A 204 -4.85 15.13 36.33
C CYS A 204 -5.84 16.31 36.37
N MET A 205 -6.54 16.46 37.50
CA MET A 205 -7.61 17.45 37.67
C MET A 205 -7.24 18.65 38.55
N LYS A 206 -6.19 18.56 39.37
CA LYS A 206 -5.73 19.60 40.30
C LYS A 206 -4.20 19.59 40.42
N ASP A 207 -3.60 20.77 40.53
CA ASP A 207 -2.18 20.99 40.86
C ASP A 207 -1.18 20.25 39.94
N CYS A 208 -1.54 20.09 38.67
CA CYS A 208 -0.89 19.16 37.73
C CYS A 208 0.50 19.55 37.25
N ARG A 209 0.83 20.85 37.28
CA ARG A 209 2.15 21.42 36.93
C ARG A 209 2.22 22.89 37.36
N ALA A 210 3.43 23.44 37.36
CA ALA A 210 3.65 24.88 37.49
C ALA A 210 3.01 25.68 36.34
N ALA A 211 2.84 26.99 36.55
CA ALA A 211 2.25 27.90 35.57
C ALA A 211 3.00 27.85 34.22
N PRO A 212 2.30 27.65 33.09
CA PRO A 212 2.94 27.52 31.78
C PRO A 212 3.42 28.88 31.25
N LYS A 213 4.52 28.88 30.50
CA LYS A 213 5.02 30.04 29.76
C LYS A 213 4.56 29.97 28.29
N VAL A 214 4.16 31.10 27.73
CA VAL A 214 3.88 31.22 26.28
C VAL A 214 5.19 31.15 25.50
N THR A 215 5.32 30.17 24.61
CA THR A 215 6.52 29.93 23.78
C THR A 215 6.40 30.44 22.34
N GLY A 216 5.18 30.70 21.87
CA GLY A 216 4.91 31.26 20.54
C GLY A 216 3.51 31.85 20.45
N ARG A 217 3.25 32.64 19.40
CA ARG A 217 1.94 33.23 19.10
C ARG A 217 1.68 33.11 17.59
N ALA A 218 0.50 32.67 17.17
CA ALA A 218 0.18 32.51 15.75
C ALA A 218 0.25 33.83 14.95
N ILE A 219 -0.10 34.95 15.59
CA ILE A 219 0.03 36.33 15.07
C ILE A 219 1.49 36.75 14.78
N SER A 220 2.49 35.96 15.18
CA SER A 220 3.88 36.19 14.80
C SER A 220 4.26 35.56 13.45
N VAL A 221 3.38 34.72 12.89
CA VAL A 221 3.53 34.13 11.54
C VAL A 221 2.54 34.77 10.56
N ASP A 222 1.32 35.08 11.02
CA ASP A 222 0.35 35.96 10.35
C ASP A 222 -0.01 35.56 8.90
N VAL A 223 -0.31 34.28 8.70
CA VAL A 223 -0.73 33.69 7.40
C VAL A 223 -2.21 33.29 7.36
N THR A 224 -3.01 33.75 8.32
CA THR A 224 -4.47 33.51 8.37
C THR A 224 -5.19 34.64 7.63
N PRO A 225 -6.12 34.37 6.69
CA PRO A 225 -6.87 35.43 6.04
C PRO A 225 -7.72 36.26 7.02
N ASP A 226 -7.57 37.58 6.99
CA ASP A 226 -8.25 38.52 7.91
C ASP A 226 -9.77 38.67 7.66
N SER A 227 -10.25 38.31 6.47
CA SER A 227 -11.64 38.53 6.09
C SER A 227 -12.59 37.49 6.69
N LYS A 228 -13.62 37.95 7.42
CA LYS A 228 -14.76 37.11 7.83
C LYS A 228 -15.57 36.53 6.65
N ALA A 229 -15.34 37.03 5.44
CA ALA A 229 -15.76 36.36 4.22
C ALA A 229 -14.70 35.31 3.85
N GLY A 230 -15.08 34.03 3.91
CA GLY A 230 -14.31 32.98 3.25
C GLY A 230 -14.33 33.13 1.73
N PRO A 231 -13.49 32.39 0.99
CA PRO A 231 -13.56 32.40 -0.47
C PRO A 231 -14.95 32.02 -0.93
N LYS A 232 -15.52 32.81 -1.84
CA LYS A 232 -16.68 32.37 -2.62
C LYS A 232 -16.20 31.25 -3.53
N VAL A 233 -16.71 30.05 -3.30
CA VAL A 233 -16.69 28.98 -4.29
C VAL A 233 -17.87 29.23 -5.20
N ASP A 234 -17.56 29.64 -6.43
CA ASP A 234 -18.52 29.74 -7.53
C ASP A 234 -18.76 28.35 -8.16
#